data_AF-A0A7Y1UH35-F1
#
_entry.id   AF-A0A7Y1UH35-F1
#
_cell.length_a   1.000
_cell.length_b   1.000
_cell.length_c   1.000
_cell.angle_alpha   90.00
_cell.angle_beta   90.00
_cell.angle_gamma   90.00
#
_symmetry.space_group_name_H-M   'P 1'
#
loop_
_entity.id
_entity.type
_entity.pdbx_description
1 polymer ?
#
loop_
_entity_poly.entity_id
_entity_poly.type
_entity_poly.pdbx_seq_one_letter_code
_entity_poly.pdbx_strand_id
1 'polypeptide(L)'
;MQFKAIPAVFLKLVLALVLAGPALADRAYSVPPGINVLSTTSKVIGAYVKNHYPVARTHAFVDLIHFEHATSLHVLPAISKNAKPPMVAERGPLAGGVWCDIEVKNGGIDKAAAYARAEGAIDRKAFMEYRYYLAPPHEPHHHLIVTLRLPRDAGGKGEQFLEGLKKALEEFRIERQTLRQPE
;
A
#
# COMPACT_ATOMS: atom_id res chain seq x y z
N MET A 1 -51.00 6.09 -14.35
CA MET A 1 -49.71 5.49 -13.93
C MET A 1 -49.94 4.72 -12.64
N GLN A 2 -49.95 3.39 -12.70
CA GLN A 2 -50.10 2.54 -11.52
C GLN A 2 -48.70 2.18 -11.00
N PHE A 3 -48.36 2.61 -9.78
CA PHE A 3 -47.20 2.11 -9.08
C PHE A 3 -47.51 0.68 -8.62
N LYS A 4 -46.86 -0.31 -9.24
CA LYS A 4 -46.90 -1.69 -8.75
C LYS A 4 -46.23 -1.74 -7.39
N ALA A 5 -46.98 -2.19 -6.38
CA ALA A 5 -46.46 -2.43 -5.04
C ALA A 5 -45.31 -3.44 -5.11
N ILE A 6 -44.15 -3.05 -4.56
CA ILE A 6 -43.00 -3.93 -4.42
C ILE A 6 -43.39 -5.00 -3.39
N PRO A 7 -43.30 -6.31 -3.72
CA PRO A 7 -43.69 -7.37 -2.80
C PRO A 7 -42.81 -7.32 -1.54
N ALA A 8 -43.42 -7.42 -0.36
CA ALA A 8 -42.77 -7.31 0.95
C ALA A 8 -41.56 -8.26 1.15
N VAL A 9 -41.46 -9.31 0.33
CA VAL A 9 -40.32 -10.24 0.29
C VAL A 9 -39.04 -9.55 -0.19
N PHE A 10 -39.13 -8.62 -1.14
CA PHE A 10 -37.98 -7.88 -1.67
C PHE A 10 -37.40 -6.91 -0.63
N LEU A 11 -38.27 -6.29 0.18
CA LEU A 11 -37.84 -5.38 1.25
C LEU A 11 -37.16 -6.13 2.40
N LYS A 12 -37.58 -7.36 2.71
CA LYS A 12 -36.92 -8.22 3.71
C LYS A 12 -35.55 -8.72 3.26
N LEU A 13 -35.36 -8.99 1.96
CA LEU A 13 -34.07 -9.44 1.43
C LEU A 13 -33.02 -8.31 1.45
N VAL A 14 -33.43 -7.07 1.13
CA VAL A 14 -32.55 -5.89 1.19
C VAL A 14 -32.22 -5.54 2.65
N LEU A 15 -33.18 -5.66 3.58
CA LEU A 15 -32.93 -5.40 5.00
C LEU A 15 -32.02 -6.47 5.65
N ALA A 16 -32.13 -7.74 5.23
CA ALA A 16 -31.22 -8.79 5.66
C ALA A 16 -29.79 -8.62 5.09
N LEU A 17 -29.65 -8.06 3.89
CA LEU A 17 -28.35 -7.76 3.29
C LEU A 17 -27.66 -6.54 3.94
N VAL A 18 -28.44 -5.60 4.47
CA VAL A 18 -27.91 -4.42 5.20
C VAL A 18 -27.55 -4.76 6.66
N LEU A 19 -28.21 -5.76 7.26
CA LEU A 19 -27.92 -6.23 8.63
C LEU A 19 -26.87 -7.36 8.69
N ALA A 20 -26.57 -8.00 7.56
CA ALA A 20 -25.41 -8.88 7.40
C ALA A 20 -24.19 -8.11 6.88
N GLY A 21 -24.01 -6.86 7.32
CA GLY A 21 -22.69 -6.24 7.28
C GLY A 21 -21.73 -7.19 7.98
N PRO A 22 -20.56 -7.49 7.41
CA PRO A 22 -19.62 -8.29 8.14
C PRO A 22 -19.27 -7.47 9.39
N ALA A 23 -19.75 -7.93 10.54
CA ALA A 23 -18.93 -8.00 11.73
C ALA A 23 -17.71 -8.87 11.33
N LEU A 24 -16.81 -8.29 10.53
CA LEU A 24 -15.43 -8.71 10.42
C LEU A 24 -14.86 -8.32 11.77
N ALA A 25 -15.18 -9.17 12.74
CA ALA A 25 -14.35 -9.42 13.88
C ALA A 25 -12.92 -9.33 13.40
N ASP A 26 -12.15 -8.58 14.20
CA ASP A 26 -10.72 -8.40 14.19
C ASP A 26 -10.02 -9.77 14.08
N ARG A 27 -10.08 -10.39 12.90
CA ARG A 27 -9.52 -11.70 12.61
C ARG A 27 -8.02 -11.50 12.75
N ALA A 28 -7.51 -11.91 13.91
CA ALA A 28 -6.11 -12.04 14.20
C ALA A 28 -5.41 -12.57 12.94
N TYR A 29 -4.64 -11.68 12.32
CA TYR A 29 -3.96 -11.92 11.07
C TYR A 29 -2.98 -13.07 11.25
N SER A 30 -3.29 -14.23 10.68
CA SER A 30 -2.35 -15.33 10.54
C SER A 30 -1.47 -15.04 9.32
N VAL A 31 -0.45 -14.20 9.50
CA VAL A 31 0.66 -14.09 8.55
C VAL A 31 1.31 -15.49 8.45
N PRO A 32 1.50 -16.07 7.24
CA PRO A 32 2.15 -17.36 7.09
C PRO A 32 3.47 -17.40 7.88
N PRO A 33 3.80 -18.50 8.57
CA PRO A 33 5.04 -18.61 9.33
C PRO A 33 6.22 -18.54 8.36
N GLY A 34 6.94 -17.43 8.38
CA GLY A 34 8.09 -17.20 7.49
C GLY A 34 8.57 -15.76 7.35
N ILE A 35 7.74 -14.76 7.66
CA ILE A 35 8.15 -13.35 7.55
C ILE A 35 7.67 -12.56 8.77
N ASN A 36 8.39 -12.68 9.89
CA ASN A 36 8.10 -11.93 11.12
C ASN A 36 8.20 -10.42 10.87
N VAL A 37 9.07 -10.00 9.96
CA VAL A 37 9.25 -8.59 9.59
C VAL A 37 8.00 -8.03 8.90
N LEU A 38 7.41 -8.74 7.93
CA LEU A 38 6.18 -8.29 7.27
C LEU A 38 5.09 -8.07 8.31
N SER A 39 4.96 -8.97 9.27
CA SER A 39 3.96 -8.87 10.33
C SER A 39 4.17 -7.64 11.25
N THR A 40 5.42 -7.26 11.54
CA THR A 40 5.73 -6.16 12.46
C THR A 40 5.67 -4.82 11.73
N THR A 41 6.33 -4.71 10.58
CA THR A 41 6.35 -3.48 9.78
C THR A 41 4.96 -3.14 9.26
N SER A 42 4.16 -4.14 8.86
CA SER A 42 2.77 -3.90 8.44
C SER A 42 1.84 -3.47 9.57
N LYS A 43 2.10 -3.88 10.81
CA LYS A 43 1.33 -3.37 11.96
C LYS A 43 1.60 -1.90 12.20
N VAL A 44 2.88 -1.48 12.17
CA VAL A 44 3.26 -0.08 12.39
C VAL A 44 2.74 0.81 11.25
N ILE A 45 3.02 0.44 10.01
CA ILE A 45 2.53 1.19 8.83
C ILE A 45 1.00 1.15 8.78
N GLY A 46 0.39 0.00 9.02
CA GLY A 46 -1.06 -0.16 8.99
C GLY A 46 -1.76 0.69 10.05
N ALA A 47 -1.24 0.74 11.28
CA ALA A 47 -1.75 1.63 12.32
C ALA A 47 -1.62 3.10 11.89
N TYR A 48 -0.47 3.48 11.32
CA TYR A 48 -0.24 4.84 10.85
C TYR A 48 -1.21 5.26 9.73
N VAL A 49 -1.43 4.37 8.74
CA VAL A 49 -2.40 4.55 7.66
C VAL A 49 -3.81 4.67 8.22
N LYS A 50 -4.21 3.79 9.13
CA LYS A 50 -5.56 3.79 9.72
C LYS A 50 -5.83 5.00 10.60
N ASN A 51 -4.81 5.56 11.25
CA ASN A 51 -4.96 6.80 12.02
C ASN A 51 -5.30 8.00 11.11
N HIS A 52 -4.73 8.05 9.91
CA HIS A 52 -4.98 9.15 8.96
C HIS A 52 -6.17 8.87 8.03
N TYR A 53 -6.42 7.61 7.72
CA TYR A 53 -7.49 7.12 6.86
C TYR A 53 -8.27 6.03 7.60
N PRO A 54 -9.16 6.38 8.55
CA PRO A 54 -9.85 5.41 9.41
C PRO A 54 -10.68 4.38 8.66
N VAL A 55 -11.19 4.78 7.50
CA VAL A 55 -12.00 3.97 6.58
C VAL A 55 -11.17 3.26 5.50
N ALA A 56 -9.84 3.29 5.58
CA ALA A 56 -9.00 2.50 4.70
C ALA A 56 -9.28 1.01 4.89
N ARG A 57 -9.29 0.24 3.80
CA ARG A 57 -9.43 -1.22 3.81
C ARG A 57 -8.03 -1.84 3.82
N THR A 58 -7.93 -3.03 4.39
CA THR A 58 -6.68 -3.80 4.40
C THR A 58 -6.94 -5.11 3.68
N HIS A 59 -6.04 -5.48 2.77
CA HIS A 59 -6.05 -6.73 2.04
C HIS A 59 -4.70 -7.40 2.24
N ALA A 60 -4.70 -8.67 2.66
CA ALA A 60 -3.49 -9.43 2.90
C ALA A 60 -3.37 -10.56 1.88
N PHE A 61 -2.20 -10.63 1.25
CA PHE A 61 -1.77 -11.68 0.33
C PHE A 61 -0.51 -12.33 0.90
N VAL A 62 -0.02 -13.39 0.26
CA VAL A 62 1.11 -14.19 0.76
C VAL A 62 2.35 -13.32 1.02
N ASP A 63 2.72 -12.48 0.04
CA ASP A 63 3.93 -11.65 0.10
C ASP A 63 3.62 -10.14 0.07
N LEU A 64 2.37 -9.74 0.31
CA LEU A 64 1.93 -8.35 0.17
C LEU A 64 0.82 -8.03 1.16
N ILE A 65 0.95 -6.90 1.85
CA ILE A 65 -0.15 -6.27 2.59
C ILE A 65 -0.48 -4.94 1.92
N HIS A 66 -1.75 -4.78 1.54
CA HIS A 66 -2.26 -3.63 0.82
C HIS A 66 -3.26 -2.87 1.68
N PHE A 67 -3.13 -1.54 1.70
CA PHE A 67 -4.08 -0.61 2.30
C PHE A 67 -4.61 0.33 1.22
N GLU A 68 -5.93 0.54 1.18
CA GLU A 68 -6.53 1.49 0.26
C GLU A 68 -7.70 2.26 0.87
N HIS A 69 -7.82 3.53 0.50
CA HIS A 69 -9.01 4.34 0.71
C HIS A 69 -9.29 5.17 -0.54
N ALA A 70 -10.56 5.24 -0.95
CA ALA A 70 -11.04 6.04 -2.07
C ALA A 70 -10.14 5.91 -3.32
N THR A 71 -10.08 4.72 -3.91
CA THR A 71 -9.21 4.42 -5.06
C THR A 71 -10.01 4.28 -6.36
N SER A 72 -9.36 4.55 -7.49
CA SER A 72 -9.92 4.39 -8.84
C SER A 72 -8.88 3.84 -9.81
N LEU A 73 -9.34 3.38 -10.97
CA LEU A 73 -8.49 2.98 -12.09
C LEU A 73 -8.19 4.20 -12.96
N HIS A 74 -6.91 4.42 -13.27
CA HIS A 74 -6.43 5.48 -14.15
C HIS A 74 -5.73 4.86 -15.36
N VAL A 75 -5.87 5.49 -16.53
CA VAL A 75 -5.14 5.10 -17.74
C VAL A 75 -3.96 6.06 -17.92
N LEU A 76 -2.75 5.57 -17.67
CA LEU A 76 -1.53 6.38 -17.54
C LEU A 76 -0.40 5.82 -18.40
N PRO A 77 0.59 6.63 -18.80
CA PRO A 77 1.77 6.10 -19.47
C PRO A 77 2.59 5.20 -18.53
N ALA A 78 3.03 4.05 -19.02
CA ALA A 78 3.89 3.12 -18.29
C ALA A 78 5.22 3.77 -17.89
N ILE A 79 5.78 3.36 -16.75
CA ILE A 79 7.15 3.77 -16.35
C ILE A 79 8.16 3.01 -17.22
N SER A 80 8.60 3.66 -18.29
CA SER A 80 9.54 3.10 -19.26
C SER A 80 10.57 4.15 -19.72
N LYS A 81 11.74 3.67 -20.16
CA LYS A 81 12.75 4.49 -20.84
C LYS A 81 12.36 4.83 -22.29
N ASN A 82 11.29 4.24 -22.82
CA ASN A 82 10.81 4.50 -24.17
C ASN A 82 10.30 5.93 -24.31
N ALA A 83 10.65 6.60 -25.41
CA ALA A 83 10.18 7.96 -25.69
C ALA A 83 8.65 8.07 -25.84
N LYS A 84 8.00 6.98 -26.26
CA LYS A 84 6.54 6.84 -26.32
C LYS A 84 6.11 5.61 -25.51
N PRO A 85 5.99 5.74 -24.18
CA PRO A 85 5.58 4.62 -23.34
C PRO A 85 4.12 4.23 -23.64
N PRO A 86 3.78 2.93 -23.63
CA PRO A 86 2.40 2.49 -23.81
C PRO A 86 1.52 2.97 -22.65
N MET A 87 0.23 3.11 -22.92
CA MET A 87 -0.77 3.40 -21.88
C MET A 87 -1.11 2.11 -21.12
N VAL A 88 -1.16 2.20 -19.80
CA VAL A 88 -1.48 1.10 -18.89
C VAL A 88 -2.56 1.52 -17.91
N ALA A 89 -3.39 0.56 -17.51
CA ALA A 89 -4.37 0.77 -16.46
C ALA A 89 -3.71 0.54 -15.09
N GLU A 90 -3.69 1.58 -14.25
CA GLU A 90 -3.11 1.54 -12.90
C GLU A 90 -4.13 2.06 -11.88
N ARG A 91 -4.27 1.36 -10.74
CA ARG A 91 -5.10 1.85 -9.64
C ARG A 91 -4.35 2.88 -8.81
N GLY A 92 -5.04 3.92 -8.36
CA GLY A 92 -4.47 4.97 -7.53
C GLY A 92 -5.52 5.64 -6.65
N PRO A 93 -5.09 6.52 -5.74
CA PRO A 93 -6.00 7.26 -4.87
C PRO A 93 -6.72 8.36 -5.66
N LEU A 94 -7.98 8.59 -5.31
CA LEU A 94 -8.72 9.82 -5.58
C LEU A 94 -8.40 10.87 -4.52
N ALA A 95 -8.90 12.10 -4.69
CA ALA A 95 -8.78 13.15 -3.68
C ALA A 95 -9.24 12.66 -2.29
N GLY A 96 -8.41 12.87 -1.28
CA GLY A 96 -8.64 12.37 0.08
C GLY A 96 -8.39 10.86 0.27
N GLY A 97 -7.95 10.15 -0.75
CA GLY A 97 -7.63 8.72 -0.71
C GLY A 97 -6.17 8.41 -0.40
N VAL A 98 -5.89 7.10 -0.27
CA VAL A 98 -4.54 6.56 -0.11
C VAL A 98 -4.45 5.18 -0.77
N TRP A 99 -3.27 4.84 -1.27
CA TRP A 99 -2.89 3.48 -1.66
C TRP A 99 -1.54 3.19 -1.04
N CYS A 100 -1.41 2.11 -0.27
CA CYS A 100 -0.15 1.72 0.35
C CYS A 100 0.05 0.21 0.27
N ASP A 101 1.13 -0.21 -0.37
CA ASP A 101 1.56 -1.61 -0.46
C ASP A 101 2.81 -1.82 0.37
N ILE A 102 2.87 -2.95 1.06
CA ILE A 102 4.04 -3.46 1.76
C ILE A 102 4.31 -4.86 1.22
N GLU A 103 5.27 -4.96 0.32
CA GLU A 103 5.62 -6.20 -0.36
C GLU A 103 6.91 -6.79 0.21
N VAL A 104 6.94 -8.09 0.44
CA VAL A 104 8.16 -8.83 0.75
C VAL A 104 8.72 -9.42 -0.52
N LYS A 105 10.02 -9.31 -0.67
CA LYS A 105 10.76 -9.93 -1.77
C LYS A 105 11.94 -10.72 -1.22
N ASN A 106 12.14 -11.90 -1.78
CA ASN A 106 13.27 -12.76 -1.47
C ASN A 106 14.47 -12.38 -2.36
N GLY A 107 15.66 -12.31 -1.74
CA GLY A 107 16.91 -11.94 -2.38
C GLY A 107 17.62 -10.81 -1.63
N GLY A 108 18.96 -10.88 -1.56
CA GLY A 108 19.78 -9.80 -1.01
C GLY A 108 19.85 -8.62 -1.98
N ILE A 109 19.72 -7.39 -1.47
CA ILE A 109 19.80 -6.14 -2.25
C ILE A 109 21.09 -6.09 -3.08
N ASP A 110 22.19 -6.63 -2.55
CA ASP A 110 23.52 -6.64 -3.18
C ASP A 110 23.66 -7.63 -4.34
N LYS A 111 22.79 -8.66 -4.42
CA LYS A 111 22.85 -9.71 -5.45
C LYS A 111 21.89 -9.47 -6.62
N ALA A 112 21.03 -8.46 -6.54
CA ALA A 112 19.99 -8.21 -7.54
C ALA A 112 19.94 -6.72 -7.92
N ALA A 113 20.69 -6.36 -8.96
CA ALA A 113 20.66 -5.03 -9.59
C ALA A 113 19.26 -4.59 -10.09
N ALA A 114 18.28 -5.49 -10.11
CA ALA A 114 16.90 -5.21 -10.54
C ALA A 114 16.13 -4.25 -9.62
N TYR A 115 16.58 -4.06 -8.37
CA TYR A 115 15.93 -3.18 -7.40
C TYR A 115 16.44 -1.74 -7.42
N ALA A 116 17.39 -1.41 -8.32
CA ALA A 116 17.92 -0.06 -8.53
C ALA A 116 16.93 0.90 -9.23
N ARG A 117 15.61 0.65 -9.18
CA ARG A 117 14.63 1.71 -9.49
C ARG A 117 14.60 2.64 -8.29
N ALA A 118 15.12 3.85 -8.52
CA ALA A 118 15.35 4.90 -7.53
C ALA A 118 14.23 4.96 -6.48
N GLU A 119 14.62 4.83 -5.21
CA GLU A 119 13.77 5.31 -4.11
C GLU A 119 13.34 6.74 -4.37
N GLY A 120 12.17 7.08 -3.86
CA GLY A 120 11.67 8.45 -3.89
C GLY A 120 10.38 8.58 -4.68
N ALA A 121 10.13 9.82 -5.12
CA ALA A 121 8.85 10.25 -5.65
C ALA A 121 8.83 10.18 -7.18
N ILE A 122 7.76 9.59 -7.72
CA ILE A 122 7.46 9.48 -9.14
C ILE A 122 6.13 10.17 -9.39
N ASP A 123 6.12 11.18 -10.26
CA ASP A 123 4.88 11.80 -10.73
C ASP A 123 4.21 10.88 -11.77
N ARG A 124 3.06 10.31 -11.42
CA ARG A 124 2.26 9.43 -12.29
C ARG A 124 1.15 10.22 -13.02
N LYS A 125 1.22 11.55 -13.09
CA LYS A 125 0.21 12.49 -13.61
C LYS A 125 -1.09 12.58 -12.81
N ALA A 126 -1.66 11.45 -12.39
CA ALA A 126 -2.88 11.40 -11.58
C ALA A 126 -2.60 11.45 -10.07
N PHE A 127 -1.47 10.92 -9.64
CA PHE A 127 -1.05 10.83 -8.24
C PHE A 127 0.48 10.85 -8.16
N MET A 128 1.00 11.10 -6.96
CA MET A 128 2.41 10.89 -6.65
C MET A 128 2.59 9.47 -6.11
N GLU A 129 3.56 8.73 -6.65
CA GLU A 129 3.98 7.43 -6.13
C GLU A 129 5.33 7.57 -5.42
N TYR A 130 5.43 7.06 -4.20
CA TYR A 130 6.63 7.04 -3.38
C TYR A 130 7.03 5.59 -3.15
N ARG A 131 8.28 5.25 -3.42
CA ARG A 131 8.80 3.89 -3.21
C ARG A 131 9.97 3.91 -2.24
N TYR A 132 9.90 3.07 -1.21
CA TYR A 132 10.93 2.91 -0.18
C TYR A 132 11.33 1.44 -0.10
N TYR A 133 12.63 1.16 -0.02
CA TYR A 133 13.16 -0.17 0.25
C TYR A 133 13.67 -0.22 1.69
N LEU A 134 13.28 -1.26 2.41
CA LEU A 134 13.72 -1.50 3.77
C LEU A 134 14.48 -2.82 3.80
N ALA A 135 15.64 -2.80 4.43
CA ALA A 135 16.45 -3.97 4.72
C ALA A 135 16.21 -4.34 6.19
N PRO A 136 15.46 -5.42 6.49
CA PRO A 136 15.14 -5.76 7.87
C PRO A 136 16.38 -6.30 8.60
N PRO A 137 16.70 -5.80 9.82
CA PRO A 137 17.92 -6.14 10.57
C PRO A 137 18.16 -7.63 10.80
N HIS A 138 17.10 -8.43 10.86
CA HIS A 138 17.18 -9.84 11.24
C HIS A 138 16.92 -10.81 10.07
N GLU A 139 16.71 -10.30 8.85
CA GLU A 139 16.38 -11.12 7.68
C GLU A 139 17.19 -10.68 6.45
N PRO A 140 18.51 -10.94 6.38
CA PRO A 140 19.40 -10.43 5.32
C PRO A 140 19.11 -10.95 3.91
N HIS A 141 18.16 -11.88 3.78
CA HIS A 141 17.70 -12.45 2.52
C HIS A 141 16.31 -11.97 2.10
N HIS A 142 15.66 -11.15 2.92
CA HIS A 142 14.35 -10.56 2.63
C HIS A 142 14.49 -9.05 2.60
N HIS A 143 13.71 -8.40 1.74
CA HIS A 143 13.58 -6.96 1.75
C HIS A 143 12.11 -6.58 1.66
N LEU A 144 11.77 -5.46 2.28
CA LEU A 144 10.43 -4.89 2.17
C LEU A 144 10.45 -3.75 1.16
N ILE A 145 9.41 -3.70 0.34
CA ILE A 145 9.14 -2.60 -0.57
C ILE A 145 7.85 -1.95 -0.10
N VAL A 146 7.94 -0.69 0.31
CA VAL A 146 6.77 0.12 0.63
C VAL A 146 6.48 1.01 -0.56
N THR A 147 5.30 0.83 -1.17
CA THR A 147 4.81 1.69 -2.26
C THR A 147 3.63 2.49 -1.75
N LEU A 148 3.79 3.80 -1.61
CA LEU A 148 2.74 4.72 -1.23
C LEU A 148 2.30 5.54 -2.44
N ARG A 149 1.00 5.68 -2.68
CA ARG A 149 0.48 6.67 -3.62
C ARG A 149 -0.42 7.65 -2.89
N LEU A 150 -0.24 8.94 -3.18
CA LEU A 150 -1.02 10.05 -2.64
C LEU A 150 -1.57 10.92 -3.79
N PRO A 151 -2.75 11.54 -3.62
CA PRO A 151 -3.23 12.56 -4.55
C PRO A 151 -2.21 13.68 -4.72
N ARG A 152 -2.07 14.23 -5.93
CA ARG A 152 -1.10 15.31 -6.20
C ARG A 152 -1.37 16.57 -5.39
N ASP A 153 -2.63 16.80 -5.08
CA ASP A 153 -3.17 17.93 -4.35
C ASP A 153 -3.53 17.59 -2.90
N ALA A 154 -2.89 16.56 -2.33
CA ALA A 154 -3.11 16.19 -0.93
C ALA A 154 -2.75 17.32 0.08
N GLY A 155 -2.05 18.36 -0.39
CA GLY A 155 -1.73 19.56 0.37
C GLY A 155 -0.90 19.27 1.63
N GLY A 156 -0.93 20.19 2.59
CA GLY A 156 -0.16 20.04 3.83
C GLY A 156 -0.50 18.78 4.64
N LYS A 157 -1.73 18.23 4.51
CA LYS A 157 -2.11 16.96 5.14
C LYS A 157 -1.38 15.77 4.52
N GLY A 158 -1.25 15.73 3.20
CA GLY A 158 -0.49 14.70 2.50
C GLY A 158 1.00 14.74 2.82
N GLU A 159 1.57 15.94 2.92
CA GLU A 159 2.97 16.14 3.31
C GLU A 159 3.23 15.67 4.75
N GLN A 160 2.38 16.04 5.70
CA GLN A 160 2.48 15.58 7.10
C GLN A 160 2.39 14.05 7.20
N PHE A 161 1.46 13.44 6.44
CA PHE A 161 1.35 12.00 6.36
C PHE A 161 2.61 11.35 5.79
N LEU A 162 3.15 11.90 4.71
CA LEU A 162 4.36 11.39 4.07
C LEU A 162 5.56 11.44 5.03
N GLU A 163 5.76 12.56 5.72
CA GLU A 163 6.87 12.73 6.66
C GLU A 163 6.74 11.81 7.88
N GLY A 164 5.53 11.66 8.45
CA GLY A 164 5.34 10.73 9.55
C GLY A 164 5.47 9.26 9.10
N LEU A 165 5.07 8.91 7.87
CA LEU A 165 5.34 7.59 7.31
C LEU A 165 6.85 7.36 7.19
N LYS A 166 7.60 8.29 6.58
CA LYS A 166 9.06 8.17 6.47
C LYS A 166 9.70 7.93 7.85
N LYS A 167 9.30 8.70 8.85
CA LYS A 167 9.78 8.52 10.23
C LYS A 167 9.47 7.12 10.78
N ALA A 168 8.26 6.60 10.53
CA ALA A 168 7.90 5.24 10.92
C ALA A 168 8.73 4.17 10.16
N LEU A 169 9.18 4.46 8.95
CA LEU A 169 10.04 3.56 8.16
C LEU A 169 11.50 3.56 8.62
N GLU A 170 12.01 4.67 9.17
CA GLU A 170 13.40 4.76 9.66
C GLU A 170 13.71 3.72 10.74
N GLU A 171 12.72 3.35 11.58
CA GLU A 171 12.88 2.29 12.59
C GLU A 171 13.18 0.90 11.98
N PHE A 172 12.89 0.72 10.70
CA PHE A 172 13.11 -0.52 9.96
C PHE A 172 14.27 -0.42 8.96
N ARG A 173 14.94 0.74 8.87
CA ARG A 173 16.13 0.92 8.06
C ARG A 173 17.35 0.51 8.87
N ILE A 174 18.04 -0.54 8.44
CA ILE A 174 19.45 -0.69 8.83
C ILE A 174 20.21 0.41 8.08
N GLU A 175 21.00 1.24 8.78
CA GLU A 175 22.01 2.06 8.12
C GLU A 175 22.77 1.14 7.15
N ARG A 176 22.83 1.49 5.87
CA ARG A 176 23.81 0.88 4.96
C ARG A 176 25.18 1.22 5.52
N GLN A 177 25.64 0.50 6.54
CA GLN A 177 27.01 0.56 6.97
C GLN A 177 27.80 0.27 5.71
N THR A 178 28.55 1.29 5.32
CA THR A 178 29.62 1.26 4.34
C THR A 178 30.23 -0.12 4.29
N LEU A 179 29.81 -0.94 3.34
CA LEU A 179 30.59 -2.08 2.84
C LEU A 179 31.78 -1.47 2.07
N ARG A 180 32.63 -0.72 2.76
CA ARG A 180 34.02 -0.58 2.37
C ARG A 180 34.63 -1.92 2.76
N GLN A 181 34.79 -2.78 1.77
CA GLN A 181 35.70 -3.91 1.89
C GLN A 181 37.07 -3.35 2.30
N PRO A 182 37.75 -3.92 3.31
CA PRO A 182 39.17 -3.65 3.49
C PRO A 182 39.91 -4.17 2.26
N GLU A 183 40.75 -3.31 1.69
CA GLU A 183 41.71 -3.64 0.62
C GLU A 183 42.71 -4.71 1.06
#